data_AF-A0ABD0N9T0-F1
#
_entry.id   AF-A0ABD0N9T0-F1
#
_cell.length_a   1.000
_cell.length_b   1.000
_cell.length_c   1.000
_cell.angle_alpha   90.00
_cell.angle_beta   90.00
_cell.angle_gamma   90.00
#
_symmetry.space_group_name_H-M   'P 1'
#
loop_
_entity.id
_entity.type
_entity.pdbx_description
1 polymer ?
#
loop_
_entity_poly.entity_id
_entity_poly.type
_entity_poly.pdbx_seq_one_letter_code
_entity_poly.pdbx_strand_id
1 'polypeptide(L)' 'YDYVEVRDGVDESGQLVGKYCGKIAPSPVVSSGNQLFIKFVSDYETHGAGFSIRYEIFKT' A
#
# COMPACT_ATOMS: atom_id res chain seq x y z
N TYR A 1 3.13 15.66 -0.92
CA TYR A 1 2.75 14.98 0.33
C TYR A 1 3.02 13.51 0.21
N ASP A 2 3.49 12.90 1.29
CA ASP A 2 3.83 11.48 1.35
C ASP A 2 2.59 10.57 1.39
N TYR A 3 2.65 9.42 0.72
CA TYR A 3 1.61 8.40 0.78
C TYR A 3 2.12 7.00 0.41
N VAL A 4 1.39 5.99 0.86
CA VAL A 4 1.50 4.60 0.39
C VAL A 4 0.31 4.27 -0.48
N GLU A 5 0.57 3.74 -1.66
CA GLU A 5 -0.43 3.28 -2.61
C GLU A 5 -0.40 1.75 -2.72
N VAL A 6 -1.57 1.13 -2.71
CA VAL A 6 -1.74 -0.32 -2.87
C VAL A 6 -2.62 -0.57 -4.09
N ARG A 7 -2.15 -1.44 -4.98
CA ARG A 7 -2.84 -1.87 -6.20
C ARG A 7 -2.97 -3.37 -6.25
N ASP A 8 -4.11 -3.84 -6.78
CA ASP A 8 -4.35 -5.24 -7.09
C ASP A 8 -3.81 -5.53 -8.49
N GLY A 9 -2.69 -6.27 -8.54
CA GLY A 9 -1.92 -6.48 -9.76
C GLY A 9 -0.41 -6.55 -9.52
N VAL A 10 0.34 -6.70 -10.62
CA VAL A 10 1.80 -6.88 -10.62
C VAL A 10 2.56 -5.56 -10.56
N ASP A 11 1.99 -4.48 -11.07
CA ASP A 11 2.65 -3.19 -11.25
C ASP A 11 1.67 -2.00 -11.13
N GLU A 12 2.11 -0.82 -11.53
CA GLU A 12 1.35 0.44 -11.46
C GLU A 12 0.07 0.45 -12.31
N SER A 13 -0.07 -0.47 -13.27
CA SER A 13 -1.30 -0.63 -14.06
C SER A 13 -2.42 -1.38 -13.32
N GLY A 14 -2.11 -2.01 -12.19
CA GLY A 14 -3.07 -2.71 -11.34
C GLY A 14 -4.20 -1.82 -10.82
N GLN A 15 -5.31 -2.44 -10.45
CA GLN A 15 -6.48 -1.71 -9.93
C GLN A 15 -6.12 -1.02 -8.61
N LEU A 16 -6.40 0.27 -8.49
CA LEU A 16 -6.16 1.00 -7.24
C LEU A 16 -7.08 0.47 -6.14
N VAL A 17 -6.49 -0.14 -5.10
CA VAL A 17 -7.21 -0.56 -3.89
C VAL A 17 -7.34 0.61 -2.94
N GLY A 18 -6.26 1.36 -2.73
CA GLY A 18 -6.28 2.49 -1.83
C GLY A 18 -4.98 3.29 -1.81
N LYS A 19 -5.11 4.53 -1.34
CA LYS A 19 -4.02 5.48 -1.13
C LYS A 19 -4.10 5.99 0.31
N TYR A 20 -3.04 5.80 1.07
CA TYR A 20 -3.03 5.97 2.51
C TYR A 20 -1.98 7.01 2.93
N CYS A 21 -2.40 7.93 3.79
CA CYS A 21 -1.54 8.92 4.43
C CYS A 21 -2.09 9.25 5.84
N GLY A 22 -1.30 9.97 6.63
CA GLY A 22 -1.64 10.32 8.00
C GLY A 22 -1.18 9.26 9.01
N LYS A 23 -1.86 9.19 10.16
CA LYS A 23 -1.42 8.41 11.34
C LYS A 23 -2.22 7.13 11.57
N ILE A 24 -3.24 6.86 10.76
CA ILE A 24 -4.14 5.73 10.93
C ILE A 24 -3.77 4.66 9.90
N ALA A 25 -3.42 3.47 10.36
CA ALA A 25 -3.17 2.33 9.48
C ALA A 25 -4.49 1.84 8.85
N PRO A 26 -4.48 1.42 7.57
CA PRO A 26 -5.68 0.88 6.93
C PRO A 26 -6.04 -0.52 7.45
N SER A 27 -7.26 -0.95 7.16
CA SER A 27 -7.66 -2.35 7.31
C SER A 27 -6.78 -3.26 6.44
N PRO A 28 -6.63 -4.55 6.80
CA PRO A 28 -5.91 -5.52 5.98
C PRO A 28 -6.45 -5.55 4.54
N VAL A 29 -5.54 -5.55 3.57
CA VAL A 29 -5.87 -5.68 2.14
C VAL A 29 -5.65 -7.13 1.72
N VAL A 30 -6.65 -7.71 1.05
CA VAL A 30 -6.57 -9.03 0.45
C VAL A 30 -6.62 -8.85 -1.07
N SER A 31 -5.65 -9.40 -1.80
CA SER A 31 -5.68 -9.40 -3.26
C SER A 31 -6.83 -10.25 -3.79
N SER A 32 -7.40 -9.85 -4.92
CA SER A 32 -8.28 -10.73 -5.68
C SER A 32 -7.52 -11.89 -6.35
N GLY A 33 -6.23 -11.68 -6.64
CA GLY A 33 -5.32 -12.66 -7.20
C GLY A 33 -4.16 -13.05 -6.27
N ASN A 34 -3.03 -13.43 -6.87
CA ASN A 34 -1.81 -13.83 -6.17
C ASN A 34 -0.76 -12.72 -6.06
N GLN A 35 -1.12 -11.48 -6.40
CA GLN A 35 -0.18 -10.36 -6.54
C GLN A 35 -0.80 -9.07 -5.99
N LEU A 36 0.02 -8.29 -5.27
CA LEU A 36 -0.25 -6.90 -4.92
C LEU A 36 0.96 -6.07 -5.28
N PHE A 37 0.72 -4.85 -5.74
CA PHE A 37 1.76 -3.85 -5.96
C PHE A 37 1.64 -2.74 -4.91
N ILE A 38 2.76 -2.44 -4.24
CA ILE A 38 2.82 -1.41 -3.20
C ILE A 38 3.86 -0.37 -3.60
N LYS A 39 3.45 0.91 -3.65
CA LYS A 39 4.32 2.04 -3.99
C LYS A 39 4.29 3.08 -2.89
N PHE A 40 5.46 3.42 -2.37
CA PHE A 40 5.62 4.58 -1.50
C PHE A 40 6.08 5.78 -2.33
N VAL A 41 5.41 6.92 -2.15
CA VAL A 41 5.77 8.19 -2.77
C VAL A 41 6.03 9.20 -1.67
N SER A 42 7.16 9.89 -1.75
CA SER A 42 7.55 10.94 -0.80
C SER A 42 7.93 12.22 -1.54
N ASP A 43 7.84 13.36 -0.86
CA ASP A 43 8.38 14.64 -1.33
C ASP A 43 9.63 15.06 -0.53
N TYR A 44 10.07 16.31 -0.70
CA TYR A 44 11.26 16.86 -0.04
C TYR A 44 10.93 17.58 1.29
N GLU A 45 9.68 17.56 1.74
CA GLU A 45 9.24 18.27 2.94
C GLU A 45 9.35 17.38 4.20
N THR A 46 8.75 17.80 5.31
CA THR A 46 8.81 17.10 6.61
C THR A 46 8.38 15.63 6.52
N HIS A 47 9.27 14.73 6.94
CA HIS A 47 9.03 13.29 6.98
C HIS A 47 8.44 12.83 8.32
N GLY A 48 7.60 11.78 8.27
CA GLY A 48 7.08 11.08 9.46
C GLY A 48 7.88 9.81 9.81
N ALA A 49 7.35 9.00 10.73
CA ALA A 49 7.96 7.72 11.12
C ALA A 49 7.92 6.63 10.01
N GLY A 50 7.20 6.88 8.92
CA GLY A 50 7.04 5.93 7.82
C GLY A 50 5.94 4.90 8.07
N PHE A 51 6.08 3.72 7.45
CA PHE A 51 5.13 2.63 7.54
C PHE A 51 5.85 1.29 7.70
N SER A 52 5.14 0.30 8.25
CA SER A 52 5.59 -1.08 8.32
C SER A 52 4.41 -1.97 7.96
N ILE A 53 4.66 -3.00 7.16
CA ILE A 53 3.65 -3.96 6.75
C ILE A 53 4.17 -5.39 6.98
N ARG A 54 3.23 -6.28 7.27
CA ARG A 54 3.44 -7.72 7.21
C ARG A 54 2.55 -8.26 6.10
N TYR A 55 3.10 -9.13 5.27
CA TYR A 55 2.35 -9.84 4.25
C TYR A 55 2.41 -11.35 4.52
N GLU A 56 1.37 -12.05 4.11
CA GLU A 56 1.28 -13.50 4.15
C GLU A 56 0.37 -13.99 3.03
N ILE A 57 0.46 -15.29 2.71
CA ILE A 57 -0.46 -15.91 1.76
C ILE A 57 -1.80 -16.07 2.47
N PHE A 58 -2.83 -15.42 1.95
CA PHE A 58 -4.20 -15.63 2.42
C PHE A 58 -4.68 -17.01 1.98
N LYS A 59 -5.01 -17.87 2.94
CA LYS A 59 -5.58 -19.20 2.69
C LYS A 59 -7.06 -19.17 3.04
N THR A 60 -7.89 -19.59 2.10
CA THR A 60 -9.33 -19.80 2.29
C THR A 60 -9.61 -21.04 3.12
#